data_AF-A0A414RSP9-F1
#
_entry.id   AF-A0A414RSP9-F1
#
_cell.length_a   1.000
_cell.length_b   1.000
_cell.length_c   1.000
_cell.angle_alpha   90.00
_cell.angle_beta   90.00
_cell.angle_gamma   90.00
#
_symmetry.space_group_name_H-M   'P 1'
#
loop_
_entity.id
_entity.type
_entity.pdbx_description
1 polymer ?
#
loop_
_entity_poly.entity_id
_entity_poly.type
_entity_poly.pdbx_seq_one_letter_code
_entity_poly.pdbx_strand_id
1 'polypeptide(L)'
;MNNLGDCFDYAVNDYGAEGSEVAELFCLSGVAREFERGNAWVVSGKSGVELFALIAERSGYQAGSMPDRTYRFEKTPEYWTGWILAYLQWRLGVSFEDLLHVVPFDVLRSLYYPWHEASEERVARLVCDMAKKTPRQTKLALARKRLKKTQQDLAYESGVSLRSIQMYEQRQRSINEASVTTVRDMAKALHCNIEDLLEPVFEYKETSAA
;
A
#
# COMPACT_ATOMS: atom_id res chain seq x y z
N MET A 1 -1.48 3.52 -16.89
CA MET A 1 -1.55 2.60 -15.73
C MET A 1 -2.52 1.44 -15.97
N ASN A 2 -2.80 1.05 -17.23
CA ASN A 2 -3.78 -0.01 -17.50
C ASN A 2 -3.26 -1.41 -17.14
N ASN A 3 -1.94 -1.58 -17.11
CA ASN A 3 -1.31 -2.86 -16.91
C ASN A 3 -1.53 -3.45 -15.51
N LEU A 4 -1.66 -2.65 -14.46
CA LEU A 4 -2.01 -3.16 -13.13
C LEU A 4 -3.47 -3.66 -13.11
N GLY A 5 -4.38 -2.96 -13.78
CA GLY A 5 -5.74 -3.45 -14.01
C GLY A 5 -5.74 -4.77 -14.80
N ASP A 6 -5.04 -4.82 -15.93
CA ASP A 6 -4.91 -6.05 -16.72
C ASP A 6 -4.26 -7.20 -15.94
N CYS A 7 -3.34 -6.91 -15.02
CA CYS A 7 -2.69 -7.89 -14.17
C CYS A 7 -3.69 -8.56 -13.21
N PHE A 8 -4.50 -7.77 -12.51
CA PHE A 8 -5.52 -8.31 -11.61
C PHE A 8 -6.65 -9.00 -12.36
N ASP A 9 -7.07 -8.46 -13.52
CA ASP A 9 -8.03 -9.12 -14.39
C ASP A 9 -7.56 -10.51 -14.79
N TYR A 10 -6.34 -10.62 -15.31
CA TYR A 10 -5.77 -11.89 -15.72
C TYR A 10 -5.59 -12.84 -14.53
N ALA A 11 -4.99 -12.37 -13.44
CA ALA A 11 -4.66 -13.21 -12.29
C ALA A 11 -5.92 -13.87 -11.68
N VAL A 12 -7.03 -13.14 -11.62
CA VAL A 12 -8.28 -13.66 -11.05
C VAL A 12 -9.11 -14.38 -12.10
N ASN A 13 -9.35 -13.76 -13.26
CA ASN A 13 -10.36 -14.25 -14.20
C ASN A 13 -9.84 -15.27 -15.22
N ASP A 14 -8.52 -15.31 -15.49
CA ASP A 14 -7.90 -16.31 -16.38
C ASP A 14 -7.11 -17.36 -15.57
N TYR A 15 -6.28 -16.92 -14.63
CA TYR A 15 -5.43 -17.82 -13.85
C TYR A 15 -6.16 -18.46 -12.65
N GLY A 16 -7.17 -17.78 -12.09
CA GLY A 16 -7.97 -18.31 -10.97
C GLY A 16 -7.38 -18.09 -9.58
N ALA A 17 -6.46 -17.13 -9.41
CA ALA A 17 -5.93 -16.74 -8.10
C ALA A 17 -6.93 -15.85 -7.33
N GLU A 18 -6.81 -15.81 -6.00
CA GLU A 18 -7.57 -14.86 -5.20
C GLU A 18 -6.96 -13.46 -5.29
N GLY A 19 -7.78 -12.44 -5.56
CA GLY A 19 -7.28 -11.08 -5.76
C GLY A 19 -6.56 -10.50 -4.54
N SER A 20 -6.98 -10.85 -3.33
CA SER A 20 -6.32 -10.47 -2.08
C SER A 20 -4.92 -11.11 -1.94
N GLU A 21 -4.78 -12.40 -2.30
CA GLU A 21 -3.49 -13.08 -2.38
C GLU A 21 -2.57 -12.39 -3.40
N VAL A 22 -3.07 -12.09 -4.59
CA VAL A 22 -2.29 -11.41 -5.64
C VAL A 22 -1.81 -10.03 -5.17
N ALA A 23 -2.66 -9.29 -4.44
CA ALA A 23 -2.30 -7.99 -3.88
C ALA A 23 -1.19 -8.10 -2.80
N GLU A 24 -1.23 -9.14 -1.98
CA GLU A 24 -0.17 -9.43 -1.01
C GLU A 24 1.15 -9.78 -1.71
N LEU A 25 1.11 -10.71 -2.68
CA LEU A 25 2.28 -11.10 -3.47
C LEU A 25 2.87 -9.92 -4.25
N PHE A 26 2.02 -9.01 -4.75
CA PHE A 26 2.45 -7.77 -5.41
C PHE A 26 3.30 -6.88 -4.49
N CYS A 27 2.90 -6.72 -3.23
CA CYS A 27 3.67 -6.00 -2.21
C CYS A 27 4.96 -6.75 -1.84
N LEU A 28 4.88 -8.06 -1.61
CA LEU A 28 6.01 -8.90 -1.18
C LEU A 28 7.10 -9.05 -2.26
N SER A 29 6.72 -9.13 -3.53
CA SER A 29 7.63 -9.32 -4.66
C SER A 29 8.57 -8.13 -4.95
N GLY A 30 8.34 -6.99 -4.29
CA GLY A 30 9.04 -5.73 -4.56
C GLY A 30 8.60 -5.04 -5.85
N VAL A 31 7.68 -5.64 -6.62
CA VAL A 31 7.13 -5.03 -7.85
C VAL A 31 6.32 -3.77 -7.50
N ALA A 32 5.56 -3.80 -6.41
CA ALA A 32 4.84 -2.62 -5.88
C ALA A 32 5.76 -1.41 -5.69
N ARG A 33 6.92 -1.61 -5.06
CA ARG A 33 7.90 -0.53 -4.82
C ARG A 33 8.48 0.05 -6.10
N GLU A 34 8.69 -0.78 -7.11
CA GLU A 34 9.17 -0.34 -8.41
C GLU A 34 8.08 0.43 -9.18
N PHE A 35 6.81 0.03 -9.01
CA PHE A 35 5.64 0.75 -9.52
C PHE A 35 5.48 2.12 -8.85
N GLU A 36 5.61 2.20 -7.53
CA GLU A 36 5.55 3.44 -6.73
C GLU A 36 6.60 4.46 -7.17
N ARG A 37 7.79 3.99 -7.53
CA ARG A 37 8.90 4.81 -8.05
C ARG A 37 8.70 5.31 -9.47
N GLY A 38 7.65 4.84 -10.15
CA GLY A 38 7.39 5.21 -11.54
C GLY A 38 8.32 4.53 -12.55
N ASN A 39 8.95 3.40 -12.19
CA ASN A 39 9.88 2.74 -13.10
C ASN A 39 9.15 2.24 -14.36
N ALA A 40 9.51 2.82 -15.51
CA ALA A 40 8.79 2.66 -16.77
C ALA A 40 8.58 1.19 -17.18
N TRP A 41 9.55 0.33 -16.88
CA TRP A 41 9.50 -1.10 -17.20
C TRP A 41 8.39 -1.83 -16.43
N VAL A 42 8.05 -1.40 -15.20
CA VAL A 42 6.92 -1.94 -14.43
C VAL A 42 5.62 -1.25 -14.79
N VAL A 43 5.65 0.07 -14.97
CA VAL A 43 4.44 0.90 -15.15
C VAL A 43 3.82 0.76 -16.54
N SER A 44 4.65 0.46 -17.55
CA SER A 44 4.22 0.43 -18.95
C SER A 44 4.95 -0.59 -19.83
N GLY A 45 6.11 -1.09 -19.40
CA GLY A 45 6.93 -2.02 -20.18
C GLY A 45 6.54 -3.50 -20.06
N LYS A 46 5.54 -3.84 -19.25
CA LYS A 46 4.99 -5.19 -19.11
C LYS A 46 3.49 -5.18 -19.32
N SER A 47 2.99 -6.15 -20.07
CA SER A 47 1.57 -6.50 -20.11
C SER A 47 1.10 -6.97 -18.73
N GLY A 48 -0.22 -7.00 -18.51
CA GLY A 48 -0.78 -7.53 -17.26
C GLY A 48 -0.37 -8.97 -16.97
N VAL A 49 -0.29 -9.81 -18.01
CA VAL A 49 0.14 -11.21 -17.91
C VAL A 49 1.61 -11.31 -17.48
N GLU A 50 2.50 -10.56 -18.12
CA GLU A 50 3.92 -10.53 -17.76
C GLU A 50 4.16 -9.93 -16.38
N LEU A 51 3.32 -8.97 -15.97
CA LEU A 51 3.40 -8.39 -14.64
C LEU A 51 3.01 -9.41 -13.56
N PHE A 52 1.94 -10.18 -13.79
CA PHE A 52 1.56 -11.28 -12.90
C PHE A 52 2.62 -12.38 -12.87
N ALA A 53 3.17 -12.77 -14.03
CA ALA A 53 4.25 -13.75 -14.11
C ALA A 53 5.47 -13.31 -13.28
N LEU A 54 5.84 -12.03 -13.34
CA LEU A 54 6.93 -11.47 -12.56
C LEU A 54 6.64 -11.47 -11.06
N ILE A 55 5.40 -11.11 -10.66
CA ILE A 55 4.97 -11.16 -9.26
C ILE A 55 5.09 -12.59 -8.74
N ALA A 56 4.60 -13.56 -9.51
CA ALA A 56 4.65 -14.97 -9.16
C ALA A 56 6.10 -15.48 -9.04
N GLU A 57 6.95 -15.19 -10.03
CA GLU A 57 8.37 -15.54 -10.03
C GLU A 57 9.09 -15.00 -8.79
N ARG A 58 8.95 -13.70 -8.50
CA ARG A 58 9.66 -13.03 -7.40
C ARG A 58 9.16 -13.39 -6.01
N SER A 59 7.91 -13.82 -5.91
CA SER A 59 7.32 -14.27 -4.63
C SER A 59 7.50 -15.77 -4.39
N GLY A 60 8.06 -16.52 -5.36
CA GLY A 60 8.15 -17.97 -5.30
C GLY A 60 6.79 -18.66 -5.41
N TYR A 61 5.75 -17.93 -5.84
CA TYR A 61 4.43 -18.46 -6.09
C TYR A 61 4.52 -19.50 -7.21
N GLN A 62 4.14 -20.73 -6.91
CA GLN A 62 4.20 -21.84 -7.86
C GLN A 62 3.11 -21.65 -8.91
N ALA A 63 3.42 -20.82 -9.91
CA ALA A 63 2.55 -20.68 -11.07
C ALA A 63 2.56 -22.00 -11.83
N GLY A 64 1.37 -22.60 -12.01
CA GLY A 64 1.18 -23.70 -12.95
C GLY A 64 1.40 -23.23 -14.39
N SER A 65 0.87 -23.96 -15.37
CA SER A 65 0.80 -23.44 -16.74
C SER A 65 -0.01 -22.14 -16.74
N MET A 66 0.59 -21.04 -17.18
CA MET A 66 -0.12 -19.78 -17.36
C MET A 66 -1.06 -19.91 -18.58
N PRO A 67 -2.39 -19.87 -18.39
CA PRO A 67 -3.32 -19.98 -19.50
C PRO A 67 -3.25 -18.76 -20.42
N ASP A 68 -3.70 -18.94 -21.67
CA ASP A 68 -3.85 -17.81 -22.58
C ASP A 68 -4.92 -16.85 -22.05
N ARG A 69 -4.67 -15.55 -22.22
CA ARG A 69 -5.63 -14.50 -21.82
C ARG A 69 -6.92 -14.64 -22.63
N THR A 70 -8.05 -14.74 -21.94
CA THR A 70 -9.37 -14.70 -22.57
C THR A 70 -9.71 -13.28 -23.00
N TYR A 71 -10.23 -13.10 -24.21
CA TYR A 71 -10.76 -11.81 -24.64
C TYR A 71 -12.04 -11.45 -23.85
N ARG A 72 -12.04 -10.28 -23.21
CA ARG A 72 -13.20 -9.71 -22.52
C ARG A 72 -13.48 -8.32 -23.09
N PHE A 73 -14.74 -8.07 -23.46
CA PHE A 73 -15.15 -6.77 -23.99
C PHE A 73 -15.28 -5.72 -22.88
N GLU A 74 -15.87 -6.11 -21.75
CA GLU A 74 -16.08 -5.23 -20.60
C GLU A 74 -14.90 -5.25 -19.64
N LYS A 75 -14.71 -4.14 -18.92
CA LYS A 75 -13.75 -4.07 -17.81
C LYS A 75 -14.36 -4.79 -16.61
N THR A 76 -13.64 -5.76 -16.09
CA THR A 76 -14.05 -6.53 -14.91
C THR A 76 -13.88 -5.71 -13.64
N PRO A 77 -14.57 -6.09 -12.54
CA PRO A 77 -14.31 -5.52 -11.22
C PRO A 77 -12.83 -5.58 -10.83
N GLU A 78 -12.13 -6.66 -11.18
CA GLU A 78 -10.70 -6.86 -10.89
C GLU A 78 -9.82 -5.91 -11.71
N TYR A 79 -10.15 -5.72 -13.00
CA TYR A 79 -9.49 -4.69 -13.82
C TYR A 79 -9.61 -3.31 -13.18
N TRP A 80 -10.84 -2.91 -12.84
CA TRP A 80 -11.09 -1.60 -12.25
C TRP A 80 -10.37 -1.45 -10.92
N THR A 81 -10.37 -2.50 -10.09
CA THR A 81 -9.68 -2.50 -8.79
C THR A 81 -8.18 -2.29 -8.95
N GLY A 82 -7.52 -3.02 -9.86
CA GLY A 82 -6.10 -2.83 -10.14
C GLY A 82 -5.77 -1.45 -10.69
N TRP A 83 -6.63 -0.93 -11.57
CA TRP A 83 -6.45 0.39 -12.15
C TRP A 83 -6.66 1.53 -11.14
N ILE A 84 -7.74 1.49 -10.35
CA ILE A 84 -8.03 2.51 -9.34
C ILE A 84 -7.01 2.46 -8.21
N LEU A 85 -6.50 1.27 -7.86
CA LEU A 85 -5.41 1.12 -6.90
C LEU A 85 -4.14 1.86 -7.36
N ALA A 86 -3.74 1.72 -8.63
CA ALA A 86 -2.61 2.47 -9.19
C ALA A 86 -2.85 3.98 -9.15
N TYR A 87 -4.05 4.42 -9.54
CA TYR A 87 -4.42 5.84 -9.48
C TYR A 87 -4.32 6.40 -8.06
N LEU A 88 -4.92 5.71 -7.07
CA LEU A 88 -4.92 6.12 -5.68
C LEU A 88 -3.50 6.23 -5.13
N GLN A 89 -2.64 5.25 -5.44
CA GLN A 89 -1.26 5.23 -4.99
C GLN A 89 -0.50 6.48 -5.47
N TRP A 90 -0.53 6.79 -6.77
CA TRP A 90 0.14 7.99 -7.29
C TRP A 90 -0.51 9.29 -6.84
N ARG A 91 -1.85 9.32 -6.77
CA ARG A 91 -2.58 10.55 -6.44
C ARG A 91 -2.38 10.95 -4.98
N LEU A 92 -2.29 9.97 -4.08
CA LEU A 92 -2.11 10.19 -2.65
C LEU A 92 -0.64 10.13 -2.21
N GLY A 93 0.25 9.60 -3.04
CA GLY A 93 1.69 9.48 -2.73
C GLY A 93 1.98 8.54 -1.56
N VAL A 94 1.06 7.62 -1.25
CA VAL A 94 1.24 6.58 -0.23
C VAL A 94 1.81 5.31 -0.88
N SER A 95 2.34 4.38 -0.07
CA SER A 95 2.73 3.05 -0.56
C SER A 95 1.51 2.18 -0.86
N PHE A 96 1.65 1.19 -1.74
CA PHE A 96 0.61 0.17 -1.94
C PHE A 96 0.33 -0.62 -0.66
N GLU A 97 1.37 -0.87 0.15
CA GLU A 97 1.23 -1.56 1.44
C GLU A 97 0.35 -0.76 2.41
N ASP A 98 0.62 0.54 2.58
CA ASP A 98 -0.19 1.41 3.44
C ASP A 98 -1.62 1.55 2.89
N LEU A 99 -1.78 1.63 1.56
CA LEU A 99 -3.09 1.74 0.91
C LEU A 99 -3.93 0.46 1.09
N LEU A 100 -3.36 -0.71 0.83
CA LEU A 100 -4.02 -2.01 0.96
C LEU A 100 -4.26 -2.40 2.42
N HIS A 101 -3.47 -1.88 3.36
CA HIS A 101 -3.75 -2.02 4.79
C HIS A 101 -5.02 -1.25 5.21
N VAL A 102 -5.24 -0.06 4.63
CA VAL A 102 -6.42 0.77 4.93
C VAL A 102 -7.65 0.29 4.16
N VAL A 103 -7.49 -0.02 2.88
CA VAL A 103 -8.54 -0.51 1.99
C VAL A 103 -8.04 -1.80 1.34
N PRO A 104 -8.29 -2.97 1.98
CA PRO A 104 -7.91 -4.26 1.42
C PRO A 104 -8.50 -4.46 0.03
N PHE A 105 -7.83 -5.27 -0.80
CA PHE A 105 -8.20 -5.47 -2.21
C PHE A 105 -9.69 -5.80 -2.40
N ASP A 106 -10.23 -6.73 -1.62
CA ASP A 106 -11.65 -7.10 -1.72
C ASP A 106 -12.60 -5.99 -1.29
N VAL A 107 -12.19 -5.16 -0.33
CA VAL A 107 -12.95 -3.97 0.05
C VAL A 107 -12.96 -2.98 -1.10
N LEU A 108 -11.81 -2.71 -1.71
CA LEU A 108 -11.71 -1.83 -2.87
C LEU A 108 -12.55 -2.38 -4.03
N ARG A 109 -12.46 -3.67 -4.33
CA ARG A 109 -13.25 -4.35 -5.37
C ARG A 109 -14.75 -4.27 -5.13
N SER A 110 -15.19 -4.37 -3.87
CA SER A 110 -16.61 -4.21 -3.52
C SER A 110 -17.16 -2.81 -3.85
N LEU A 111 -16.29 -1.81 -4.01
CA LEU A 111 -16.66 -0.47 -4.44
C LEU A 111 -16.91 -0.36 -5.96
N TYR A 112 -16.69 -1.43 -6.74
CA TYR A 112 -16.89 -1.41 -8.18
C TYR A 112 -18.30 -0.92 -8.56
N TYR A 113 -19.36 -1.67 -8.25
CA TYR A 113 -20.71 -1.27 -8.67
C TYR A 113 -21.12 0.12 -8.20
N PRO A 114 -20.88 0.53 -6.94
CA PRO A 114 -21.31 1.85 -6.49
C PRO A 114 -20.44 3.01 -6.99
N TRP A 115 -19.19 2.78 -7.42
CA TRP A 115 -18.23 3.84 -7.71
C TRP A 115 -17.51 3.78 -9.05
N HIS A 116 -17.65 2.72 -9.85
CA HIS A 116 -16.90 2.58 -11.11
C HIS A 116 -17.28 3.63 -12.17
N GLU A 117 -18.48 4.21 -12.08
CA GLU A 117 -18.93 5.34 -12.91
C GLU A 117 -18.60 6.70 -12.29
N ALA A 118 -18.16 6.74 -11.03
CA ALA A 118 -17.75 7.97 -10.37
C ALA A 118 -16.34 8.38 -10.80
N SER A 119 -16.04 9.68 -10.68
CA SER A 119 -14.69 10.17 -10.94
C SER A 119 -13.69 9.62 -9.92
N GLU A 120 -12.45 9.44 -10.37
CA GLU A 120 -11.35 8.87 -9.60
C GLU A 120 -11.01 9.74 -8.39
N GLU A 121 -11.18 11.07 -8.49
CA GLU A 121 -11.02 12.00 -7.36
C GLU A 121 -12.05 11.76 -6.26
N ARG A 122 -13.28 11.40 -6.62
CA ARG A 122 -14.31 11.06 -5.63
C ARG A 122 -13.96 9.77 -4.90
N VAL A 123 -13.41 8.79 -5.59
CA VAL A 123 -12.89 7.55 -4.97
C VAL A 123 -11.69 7.88 -4.07
N ALA A 124 -10.78 8.74 -4.49
CA ALA A 124 -9.64 9.16 -3.66
C ALA A 124 -10.07 9.85 -2.37
N ARG A 125 -11.07 10.75 -2.43
CA ARG A 125 -11.64 11.38 -1.21
C ARG A 125 -12.28 10.33 -0.29
N LEU A 126 -13.03 9.37 -0.84
CA LEU A 126 -13.63 8.27 -0.08
C LEU A 126 -12.55 7.47 0.67
N VAL A 127 -11.48 7.09 -0.03
CA VAL A 127 -10.36 6.33 0.57
C VAL A 127 -9.67 7.13 1.67
N CYS A 128 -9.46 8.44 1.50
CA CYS A 128 -8.95 9.29 2.56
C CYS A 128 -9.87 9.32 3.80
N ASP A 129 -11.18 9.33 3.61
CA ASP A 129 -12.13 9.30 4.73
C ASP A 129 -12.20 7.92 5.41
N MET A 130 -12.01 6.84 4.65
CA MET A 130 -11.82 5.49 5.22
C MET A 130 -10.55 5.46 6.08
N ALA A 131 -9.43 5.99 5.58
CA ALA A 131 -8.15 6.04 6.28
C ALA A 131 -8.21 6.76 7.64
N LYS A 132 -9.02 7.82 7.75
CA LYS A 132 -9.24 8.55 9.01
C LYS A 132 -10.02 7.73 10.05
N LYS A 133 -10.89 6.82 9.60
CA LYS A 133 -11.78 6.02 10.45
C LYS A 133 -11.18 4.68 10.85
N THR A 134 -10.27 4.12 10.04
CA THR A 134 -9.64 2.83 10.31
C THR A 134 -8.69 2.92 11.51
N PRO A 135 -9.00 2.27 12.65
CA PRO A 135 -8.09 2.25 13.79
C PRO A 135 -6.87 1.41 13.44
N ARG A 136 -5.67 1.99 13.56
CA ARG A 136 -4.41 1.30 13.27
C ARG A 136 -3.33 1.63 14.29
N GLN A 137 -2.57 0.60 14.67
CA GLN A 137 -1.35 0.80 15.45
C GLN A 137 -0.39 1.68 14.65
N THR A 138 0.38 2.50 15.34
CA THR A 138 1.41 3.30 14.68
C THR A 138 2.53 2.39 14.19
N LYS A 139 3.24 2.80 13.13
CA LYS A 139 4.43 2.09 12.66
C LYS A 139 5.49 2.00 13.76
N LEU A 140 5.60 3.02 14.61
CA LEU A 140 6.42 2.99 15.82
C LEU A 140 6.04 1.83 16.75
N ALA A 141 4.75 1.69 17.09
CA ALA A 141 4.28 0.62 17.97
C ALA A 141 4.49 -0.76 17.35
N LEU A 142 4.27 -0.89 16.04
CA LEU A 142 4.49 -2.14 15.29
C LEU A 142 5.97 -2.54 15.28
N ALA A 143 6.87 -1.61 14.91
CA ALA A 143 8.31 -1.83 14.88
C ALA A 143 8.85 -2.24 16.26
N ARG A 144 8.40 -1.57 17.33
CA ARG A 144 8.74 -1.93 18.71
C ARG A 144 8.25 -3.33 19.09
N LYS A 145 7.00 -3.66 18.80
CA LYS A 145 6.42 -4.98 19.12
C LYS A 145 7.08 -6.11 18.34
N ARG A 146 7.52 -5.87 17.11
CA ARG A 146 8.29 -6.85 16.31
C ARG A 146 9.57 -7.30 17.02
N LEU A 147 10.21 -6.39 17.75
CA LEU A 147 11.38 -6.68 18.58
C LEU A 147 11.05 -7.12 20.01
N LYS A 148 9.76 -7.31 20.33
CA LYS A 148 9.27 -7.66 21.67
C LYS A 148 9.70 -6.69 22.78
N LYS A 149 9.96 -5.43 22.43
CA LYS A 149 10.36 -4.37 23.38
C LYS A 149 9.16 -3.73 24.04
N THR A 150 9.27 -3.38 25.31
CA THR A 150 8.30 -2.50 25.99
C THR A 150 8.55 -1.03 25.62
N GLN A 151 7.59 -0.15 25.94
CA GLN A 151 7.80 1.30 25.77
C GLN A 151 8.95 1.82 26.65
N GLN A 152 9.19 1.18 27.80
CA GLN A 152 10.31 1.51 28.69
C GLN A 152 11.66 1.12 28.10
N ASP A 153 11.75 -0.06 27.49
CA ASP A 153 12.99 -0.51 26.82
C ASP A 153 13.37 0.44 25.68
N LEU A 154 12.39 0.80 24.84
CA LEU A 154 12.62 1.75 23.75
C LEU A 154 13.04 3.13 24.29
N ALA A 155 12.43 3.61 25.37
CA ALA A 155 12.79 4.89 25.99
C ALA A 155 14.24 4.89 26.48
N TYR A 156 14.65 3.81 27.16
CA TYR A 156 16.00 3.65 27.67
C TYR A 156 17.03 3.59 26.53
N GLU A 157 16.79 2.79 25.50
CA GLU A 157 17.76 2.58 24.41
C GLU A 157 17.86 3.76 23.43
N SER A 158 16.74 4.43 23.15
CA SER A 158 16.72 5.59 22.24
C SER A 158 17.09 6.91 22.91
N GLY A 159 17.10 6.97 24.25
CA GLY A 159 17.25 8.21 25.01
C GLY A 159 16.03 9.15 24.92
N VAL A 160 14.94 8.73 24.27
CA VAL A 160 13.68 9.48 24.18
C VAL A 160 12.82 9.22 25.40
N SER A 161 12.18 10.26 25.95
CA SER A 161 11.37 10.09 27.15
C SER A 161 10.19 9.13 26.93
N LEU A 162 9.89 8.28 27.93
CA LEU A 162 8.76 7.36 27.91
C LEU A 162 7.45 8.05 27.54
N ARG A 163 7.23 9.26 28.10
CA ARG A 163 6.06 10.08 27.79
C ARG A 163 5.96 10.43 26.32
N SER A 164 7.07 10.75 25.65
CA SER A 164 7.05 11.09 24.22
C SER A 164 6.70 9.86 23.37
N ILE A 165 7.30 8.70 23.66
CA ILE A 165 6.97 7.44 22.99
C ILE A 165 5.48 7.12 23.14
N GLN A 166 4.94 7.23 24.37
CA GLN A 166 3.51 7.03 24.62
C GLN A 166 2.63 7.98 23.80
N MET A 167 2.98 9.27 23.75
CA MET A 167 2.23 10.28 23.01
C MET A 167 2.23 9.99 21.50
N TYR A 168 3.35 9.53 20.93
CA TYR A 168 3.44 9.13 19.53
C TYR A 168 2.61 7.88 19.25
N GLU A 169 2.75 6.81 20.06
CA GLU A 169 2.00 5.56 19.86
C GLU A 169 0.49 5.71 20.06
N GLN A 170 0.06 6.65 20.91
CA GLN A 170 -1.35 6.97 21.14
C GLN A 170 -1.89 8.03 20.16
N ARG A 171 -1.09 8.47 19.18
CA ARG A 171 -1.43 9.53 18.20
C ARG A 171 -1.83 10.86 18.86
N GLN A 172 -1.44 11.10 20.11
CA GLN A 172 -1.60 12.39 20.80
C GLN A 172 -0.60 13.44 20.29
N ARG A 173 0.53 12.98 19.74
CA ARG A 173 1.46 13.78 18.94
C ARG A 173 1.78 13.07 17.65
N SER A 174 1.91 13.83 16.57
CA SER A 174 2.34 13.30 15.28
C SER A 174 3.83 12.97 15.33
N ILE A 175 4.20 11.73 14.99
CA ILE A 175 5.61 11.35 14.80
C ILE A 175 6.20 12.04 13.56
N ASN A 176 5.36 12.37 12.57
CA ASN A 176 5.78 13.07 11.35
C ASN A 176 6.23 14.52 11.63
N GLU A 177 5.80 15.08 12.77
CA GLU A 177 6.18 16.42 13.23
C GLU A 177 7.25 16.38 14.33
N ALA A 178 7.74 15.19 14.70
CA ALA A 178 8.81 15.05 15.66
C ALA A 178 10.14 15.54 15.06
N SER A 179 11.08 15.95 15.91
CA SER A 179 12.42 16.30 15.44
C SER A 179 13.07 15.09 14.76
N VAL A 180 13.76 15.33 13.64
CA VAL A 180 14.45 14.26 12.90
C VAL A 180 15.42 13.49 13.79
N THR A 181 16.08 14.18 14.73
CA THR A 181 16.95 13.56 15.74
C THR A 181 16.19 12.56 16.62
N THR A 182 15.01 12.93 17.13
CA THR A 182 14.18 12.02 17.95
C THR A 182 13.74 10.78 17.16
N VAL A 183 13.28 10.96 15.92
CA VAL A 183 12.84 9.83 15.08
C VAL A 183 14.02 8.94 14.73
N ARG A 184 15.16 9.52 14.37
CA ARG A 184 16.41 8.79 14.09
C ARG A 184 16.88 7.97 15.28
N ASP A 185 16.82 8.52 16.48
CA ASP A 185 17.31 7.83 17.68
C ASP A 185 16.38 6.65 18.04
N MET A 186 15.06 6.80 17.86
CA MET A 186 14.12 5.67 17.93
C MET A 186 14.37 4.63 16.81
N ALA A 187 14.60 5.08 15.58
CA ALA A 187 14.85 4.19 14.43
C ALA A 187 16.12 3.35 14.63
N LYS A 188 17.19 3.96 15.15
CA LYS A 188 18.43 3.26 15.52
C LYS A 188 18.19 2.18 16.58
N ALA A 189 17.42 2.50 17.64
CA ALA A 189 17.07 1.54 18.68
C ALA A 189 16.16 0.40 18.19
N LEU A 190 15.39 0.65 17.11
CA LEU A 190 14.49 -0.32 16.48
C LEU A 190 15.10 -1.03 15.26
N HIS A 191 16.37 -0.75 14.95
CA HIS A 191 17.09 -1.30 13.79
C HIS A 191 16.32 -1.13 12.47
N CYS A 192 15.71 0.04 12.27
CA CYS A 192 14.98 0.41 11.06
C CYS A 192 15.41 1.80 10.57
N ASN A 193 14.90 2.19 9.40
CA ASN A 193 15.11 3.53 8.88
C ASN A 193 14.07 4.51 9.48
N ILE A 194 14.30 5.80 9.29
CA ILE A 194 13.39 6.85 9.78
C ILE A 194 12.02 6.70 9.11
N GLU A 195 12.02 6.42 7.81
CA GLU A 195 10.86 6.25 6.94
C GLU A 195 9.95 5.11 7.42
N ASP A 196 10.54 4.07 8.02
CA ASP A 196 9.80 2.93 8.56
C ASP A 196 8.95 3.30 9.79
N LEU A 197 9.23 4.45 10.42
CA LEU A 197 8.48 4.95 11.59
C LEU A 197 7.43 6.01 11.23
N LEU A 198 7.52 6.61 10.05
CA LEU A 198 6.62 7.69 9.64
C LEU A 198 5.23 7.16 9.26
N GLU A 199 4.20 7.89 9.67
CA GLU A 199 2.82 7.53 9.36
C GLU A 199 2.44 7.99 7.95
N PRO A 200 1.77 7.16 7.14
CA PRO A 200 1.23 7.59 5.86
C PRO A 200 0.20 8.69 6.06
N VAL A 201 0.26 9.71 5.21
CA VAL A 201 -0.64 10.86 5.20
C VAL A 201 -1.60 10.69 4.04
N PHE A 202 -2.85 10.34 4.35
CA PHE A 202 -3.92 10.21 3.36
C PHE A 202 -4.61 11.57 3.18
N GLU A 203 -4.06 12.38 2.28
CA GLU A 203 -4.60 13.70 1.94
C GLU A 203 -4.83 13.82 0.44
N TYR A 204 -6.07 14.14 0.05
CA TYR A 204 -6.38 14.52 -1.32
C TYR A 204 -6.25 16.05 -1.44
N LYS A 205 -5.26 16.52 -2.20
CA LYS A 205 -5.08 17.95 -2.52
C LYS A 205 -5.59 18.22 -3.92
N GLU A 206 -6.56 19.12 -4.05
CA GLU A 206 -6.99 19.60 -5.36
C GLU A 206 -5.78 20.21 -6.08
N THR A 207 -5.46 19.67 -7.25
CA THR A 207 -4.49 20.29 -8.15
C THR A 207 -5.10 21.61 -8.59
N SER A 208 -4.60 22.73 -8.07
CA SER A 208 -4.79 24.01 -8.73
C SER A 208 -4.26 23.86 -10.15
N ALA A 209 -5.12 24.14 -11.14
CA ALA A 209 -4.70 24.18 -12.52
C ALA A 209 -3.54 25.18 -12.64
N ALA A 210 -2.36 24.67 -12.97
CA ALA A 210 -1.20 25.47 -13.32
C ALA A 210 -1.32 25.96 -14.77
#